data_AF-A0A0F5LWM1-F1
#
_entry.id   AF-A0A0F5LWM1-F1
#
_cell.length_a   1.000
_cell.length_b   1.000
_cell.length_c   1.000
_cell.angle_alpha   90.00
_cell.angle_beta   90.00
_cell.angle_gamma   90.00
#
_symmetry.space_group_name_H-M   'P 1'
#
loop_
_entity.id
_entity.type
_entity.pdbx_description
1 polymer ?
#
loop_
_entity_poly.entity_id
_entity_poly.type
_entity_poly.pdbx_seq_one_letter_code
_entity_poly.pdbx_strand_id
1 'polypeptide(L)' 'MTEKTANLEIRLRLKGGSGPNSNWQWEIVDAQGGIVKSGSAMGPEHKAFATARQFKDKLIKAEAKAR' A
#
# COMPACT_ATOMS: atom_id res chain seq x y z
N MET A 1 17.71 16.85 3.83
CA MET A 1 16.65 16.35 2.95
C MET A 1 16.18 15.04 3.55
N THR A 2 14.98 14.97 4.12
CA THR A 2 14.49 13.73 4.74
C THR A 2 13.81 12.86 3.68
N GLU A 3 14.51 11.82 3.23
CA GLU A 3 14.10 10.78 2.28
C GLU A 3 12.94 9.88 2.79
N LYS A 4 12.09 10.37 3.72
CA LYS A 4 11.02 9.58 4.34
C LYS A 4 9.96 9.10 3.35
N THR A 5 9.73 9.84 2.26
CA THR A 5 8.75 9.50 1.23
C THR A 5 9.27 8.61 0.11
N ALA A 6 10.59 8.58 -0.13
CA ALA A 6 11.17 7.86 -1.27
C ALA A 6 11.11 6.33 -1.07
N ASN A 7 11.14 5.87 0.18
CA ASN A 7 11.18 4.46 0.56
C ASN A 7 9.84 3.94 1.10
N LEU A 8 8.73 4.30 0.44
CA LEU A 8 7.44 3.65 0.71
C LEU A 8 7.38 2.28 0.02
N GLU A 9 7.25 1.22 0.81
CA GLU A 9 7.12 -0.16 0.33
C GLU A 9 5.67 -0.63 0.43
N ILE A 10 5.24 -1.46 -0.53
CA ILE A 10 3.91 -2.09 -0.53
C ILE A 10 4.08 -3.55 -0.14
N ARG A 11 3.44 -3.94 0.97
CA ARG A 11 3.37 -5.33 1.43
C ARG A 11 1.96 -5.85 1.18
N LEU A 12 1.88 -7.03 0.57
CA LEU A 12 0.62 -7.74 0.36
C LEU A 12 0.61 -9.00 1.22
N ARG A 13 -0.55 -9.29 1.81
CA ARG A 13 -0.80 -10.53 2.55
C ARG A 13 -2.16 -11.07 2.15
N LEU A 14 -2.20 -12.31 1.66
CA LEU A 14 -3.45 -13.00 1.45
C LEU A 14 -4.10 -13.26 2.82
N LYS A 15 -5.24 -12.65 3.08
CA LYS A 15 -5.97 -12.80 4.34
C LYS A 15 -6.86 -14.05 4.34
N GLY A 16 -7.31 -14.47 3.16
CA GLY A 16 -8.13 -15.68 2.97
C GLY A 16 -8.91 -15.66 1.67
N GLY A 17 -9.58 -16.76 1.35
CA GLY A 17 -10.34 -16.92 0.12
C GLY A 17 -9.50 -17.33 -1.09
N SER A 18 -10.17 -17.84 -2.13
CA SER A 18 -9.53 -18.39 -3.33
C SER A 18 -10.16 -17.81 -4.59
N GLY A 19 -9.32 -17.51 -5.59
CA GLY A 19 -9.76 -17.02 -6.89
C GLY A 19 -10.45 -15.65 -6.81
N PRO A 20 -11.65 -15.48 -7.40
CA PRO A 20 -12.39 -14.21 -7.38
C PRO A 20 -12.73 -13.71 -5.97
N ASN A 21 -12.77 -14.60 -4.99
CA ASN A 21 -13.10 -14.30 -3.59
C ASN A 21 -11.86 -14.19 -2.69
N SER A 22 -10.66 -14.17 -3.27
CA SER A 22 -9.43 -13.90 -2.50
C SER A 22 -9.50 -12.51 -1.89
N ASN A 23 -9.23 -12.41 -0.59
CA ASN A 23 -9.15 -11.15 0.12
C ASN A 23 -7.68 -10.89 0.45
N TRP A 24 -7.15 -9.81 -0.13
CA TRP A 24 -5.77 -9.39 0.05
C TRP A 24 -5.74 -8.18 0.95
N GLN A 25 -5.01 -8.32 2.06
CA GLN A 25 -4.59 -7.20 2.88
C GLN A 25 -3.41 -6.53 2.17
N TRP A 26 -3.43 -5.21 2.10
CA TRP A 26 -2.31 -4.42 1.62
C TRP A 26 -1.90 -3.39 2.67
N GLU A 27 -0.60 -3.18 2.78
CA GLU A 27 0.02 -2.31 3.76
C GLU A 27 1.10 -1.48 3.05
N ILE A 28 1.11 -0.19 3.30
CA ILE A 28 2.14 0.74 2.87
C ILE A 28 2.98 1.02 4.09
N VAL A 29 4.25 0.64 4.03
CA VAL A 29 5.21 0.84 5.10
C VAL A 29 6.22 1.90 4.71
N ASP A 30 6.66 2.69 5.67
CA ASP A 30 7.76 3.62 5.51
C ASP A 30 9.13 2.93 5.59
N ALA A 31 10.18 3.71 5.36
CA ALA A 31 11.57 3.26 5.43
C ALA A 31 11.99 2.69 6.80
N GLN A 32 11.23 2.98 7.85
CA GLN A 32 11.48 2.52 9.22
C GLN A 32 10.65 1.28 9.55
N GLY A 33 9.87 0.75 8.59
CA GLY A 33 8.96 -0.37 8.79
C GLY A 33 7.63 0.02 9.44
N GLY A 34 7.36 1.31 9.63
CA GLY A 34 6.12 1.83 10.18
C GLY A 34 4.99 1.77 9.15
N ILE A 35 3.83 1.21 9.51
CA ILE A 35 2.66 1.20 8.63
C ILE A 35 2.07 2.61 8.56
N VAL A 36 2.26 3.27 7.42
CA VAL A 36 1.66 4.60 7.18
C VAL A 36 0.22 4.50 6.70
N LYS A 37 -0.13 3.40 6.03
CA LYS A 37 -1.48 3.14 5.56
C LYS A 37 -1.70 1.65 5.33
N SER A 38 -2.92 1.18 5.56
CA SER A 38 -3.29 -0.20 5.25
C SER A 38 -4.73 -0.27 4.77
N GLY A 39 -5.08 -1.40 4.16
CA GLY A 39 -6.43 -1.70 3.72
C GLY A 39 -6.56 -3.15 3.30
N SER A 40 -7.71 -3.46 2.71
CA SER A 40 -7.98 -4.76 2.11
C SER A 40 -8.69 -4.60 0.78
N ALA A 41 -8.53 -5.57 -0.11
CA ALA A 41 -9.16 -5.60 -1.41
C ALA A 41 -9.59 -7.04 -1.74
N MET A 42 -10.85 -7.19 -2.17
CA MET A 42 -11.37 -8.45 -2.66
C MET A 42 -11.04 -8.63 -4.15
N GLY A 43 -10.66 -9.84 -4.51
CA GLY A 43 -10.26 -10.24 -5.86
C GLY A 43 -8.79 -10.68 -5.94
N PRO A 44 -8.23 -10.75 -7.16
CA PRO A 44 -6.86 -11.20 -7.39
C PRO A 44 -5.80 -10.20 -6.88
N GLU A 45 -4.60 -10.71 -6.58
CA GLU A 45 -3.48 -9.98 -5.98
C GLU A 45 -3.18 -8.64 -6.67
N HIS A 46 -3.17 -8.62 -8.00
CA HIS A 46 -2.87 -7.41 -8.78
C HIS A 46 -3.85 -6.26 -8.53
N LYS A 47 -5.12 -6.54 -8.19
CA LYS A 47 -6.08 -5.49 -7.82
C LYS A 47 -5.73 -4.86 -6.47
N ALA A 48 -5.30 -5.69 -5.51
CA ALA A 48 -4.85 -5.22 -4.21
C ALA A 48 -3.56 -4.39 -4.35
N PHE A 49 -2.62 -4.84 -5.17
CA PHE A 49 -1.41 -4.08 -5.49
C PHE A 49 -1.72 -2.74 -6.16
N ALA A 50 -2.59 -2.73 -7.19
CA ALA A 50 -2.97 -1.50 -7.89
C ALA A 50 -3.60 -0.48 -6.93
N THR A 51 -4.46 -0.95 -6.01
CA THR A 51 -5.07 -0.11 -4.96
C THR A 51 -4.00 0.47 -4.04
N ALA A 52 -3.13 -0.38 -3.49
CA ALA A 52 -2.04 0.05 -2.60
C ALA A 52 -1.10 1.05 -3.31
N ARG A 53 -0.79 0.83 -4.60
CA ARG A 53 0.02 1.73 -5.41
C ARG A 53 -0.64 3.10 -5.58
N GLN A 54 -1.93 3.14 -5.91
CA GLN A 54 -2.66 4.41 -5.99
C GLN A 54 -2.63 5.19 -4.67
N PHE A 55 -2.75 4.50 -3.54
CA PHE A 55 -2.63 5.12 -2.23
C PHE A 55 -1.20 5.59 -1.93
N LYS A 56 -0.19 4.80 -2.31
CA LYS A 56 1.23 5.19 -2.20
C LYS A 56 1.51 6.46 -2.99
N ASP A 57 1.08 6.51 -4.25
CA ASP A 57 1.24 7.68 -5.12
C ASP A 57 0.53 8.92 -4.54
N LYS A 58 -0.67 8.73 -3.96
CA LYS A 58 -1.38 9.82 -3.25
C LYS A 58 -0.62 10.30 -2.02
N LEU A 59 -0.01 9.40 -1.24
CA LEU A 59 0.80 9.76 -0.07
C LEU A 59 2.04 10.56 -0.50
N ILE A 60 2.74 10.11 -1.54
CA ILE A 60 3.90 10.83 -2.10
C ILE A 60 3.49 12.24 -2.55
N LYS A 61 2.36 12.37 -3.26
CA LYS A 61 1.85 13.68 -3.70
C LYS A 61 1.39 14.57 -2.55
N ALA A 62 0.74 14.00 -1.54
CA ALA A 62 0.27 14.75 -0.37
C ALA A 62 1.44 15.31 0.45
N GLU A 63 2.48 14.51 0.65
CA GLU A 63 3.69 14.93 1.37
C GLU A 63 4.49 15.97 0.56
N ALA A 64 4.57 15.82 -0.76
CA ALA A 64 5.20 16.81 -1.64
C ALA A 64 4.47 18.16 -1.67
N LYS A 65 3.16 18.18 -1.43
CA LYS A 65 2.35 19.41 -1.39
C LYS A 65 2.36 20.08 -0.01
N ALA A 66 2.67 19.35 1.05
CA ALA A 66 2.73 19.86 2.42
C ALA A 66 4.07 20.57 2.75
N ARG A 67 4.98 20.65 1.78
CA ARG A 67 6.32 21.21 1.90
C ARG A 67 6.48 22.42 1.00
#